data_AF-A1ZER7-F1
#
_entry.id   AF-A1ZER7-F1
#
_cell.length_a   1.000
_cell.length_b   1.000
_cell.length_c   1.000
_cell.angle_alpha   90.00
_cell.angle_beta   90.00
_cell.angle_gamma   90.00
#
_symmetry.space_group_name_H-M   'P 1'
#
loop_
_entity.id
_entity.type
_entity.pdbx_description
1 polymer ?
#
loop_
_entity_poly.entity_id
_entity_poly.type
_entity_poly.pdbx_seq_one_letter_code
_entity_poly.pdbx_strand_id
1 'polypeptide(L)' 'MDNAIQIVEAQIEALQQHKAATSQEFKACVKAGKSNEADRCEIELSNVDRAVFELMKLKSKLVTAGAKGSE' A
#
# COMPACT_ATOMS: atom_id res chain seq x y z
N MET A 1 8.84 14.86 14.51
CA MET A 1 8.34 13.48 14.31
C MET A 1 7.09 13.45 13.44
N ASP A 2 6.19 14.42 13.58
CA ASP A 2 4.92 14.51 12.81
C ASP A 2 5.08 14.49 11.30
N ASN A 3 6.06 15.20 10.73
CA ASN A 3 6.25 15.23 9.26
C ASN A 3 6.54 13.83 8.67
N ALA A 4 7.33 12.99 9.36
CA ALA A 4 7.63 11.65 8.88
C ALA A 4 6.40 10.72 8.95
N ILE A 5 5.57 10.87 9.99
CA ILE A 5 4.31 10.11 10.11
C ILE A 5 3.35 10.52 9.00
N GLN A 6 3.18 11.82 8.75
CA GLN A 6 2.33 12.36 7.69
C GLN A 6 2.76 11.87 6.29
N ILE A 7 4.08 11.82 6.02
CA ILE A 7 4.60 11.28 4.75
C ILE A 7 4.24 9.80 4.59
N VAL A 8 4.41 9.00 5.65
CA VAL A 8 4.08 7.57 5.61
C VAL A 8 2.57 7.35 5.43
N GLU A 9 1.73 8.17 6.08
CA GLU A 9 0.28 8.13 5.92
C GLU A 9 -0.15 8.47 4.49
N ALA A 10 0.38 9.55 3.91
CA ALA A 10 0.11 9.93 2.53
C ALA A 10 0.52 8.81 1.54
N GLN A 11 1.65 8.15 1.79
CA GLN A 11 2.11 7.04 0.94
C GLN A 11 1.20 5.81 1.06
N ILE A 12 0.69 5.51 2.26
CA ILE A 12 -0.27 4.43 2.49
C ILE A 12 -1.57 4.72 1.72
N GLU A 13 -2.09 5.95 1.80
CA GLU A 13 -3.31 6.34 1.10
C GLU A 13 -3.13 6.23 -0.42
N ALA A 14 -1.99 6.71 -0.95
CA ALA A 14 -1.67 6.59 -2.37
C ALA A 14 -1.61 5.12 -2.84
N LEU A 15 -1.00 4.24 -2.05
CA LEU A 15 -0.94 2.80 -2.35
C LEU A 15 -2.31 2.14 -2.27
N GLN A 16 -3.19 2.56 -1.36
CA GLN A 16 -4.56 2.04 -1.29
C GLN A 16 -5.40 2.46 -2.49
N GLN A 17 -5.23 3.69 -2.98
CA GLN A 17 -5.87 4.15 -4.21
C GLN A 17 -5.36 3.37 -5.43
N HIS A 18 -4.04 3.17 -5.53
CA HIS A 18 -3.43 2.34 -6.56
C HIS A 18 -3.95 0.89 -6.51
N LYS A 19 -4.04 0.28 -5.31
CA LYS A 19 -4.63 -1.06 -5.13
C LYS A 19 -6.05 -1.15 -5.69
N ALA A 20 -6.88 -0.14 -5.41
CA ALA A 20 -8.26 -0.11 -5.90
C ALA A 20 -8.31 -0.05 -7.44
N ALA A 21 -7.45 0.77 -8.07
CA ALA A 21 -7.32 0.86 -9.52
C ALA A 21 -6.84 -0.47 -10.12
N THR A 22 -5.76 -1.06 -9.60
CA THR A 22 -5.22 -2.35 -10.06
C THR A 22 -6.24 -3.48 -9.89
N SER A 23 -7.06 -3.45 -8.84
CA SER A 23 -8.14 -4.43 -8.64
C SER A 23 -9.24 -4.32 -9.69
N GLN A 24 -9.57 -3.09 -10.13
CA GLN A 24 -10.51 -2.88 -11.23
C GLN A 24 -9.91 -3.36 -12.56
N GLU A 25 -8.63 -3.06 -12.82
CA GLU A 25 -7.91 -3.53 -14.01
C GLU A 25 -7.84 -5.06 -14.07
N PHE A 26 -7.50 -5.72 -12.95
CA PHE A 26 -7.52 -7.18 -12.84
C PHE A 26 -8.88 -7.76 -13.26
N LYS A 27 -9.98 -7.24 -12.69
CA LYS A 27 -11.34 -7.70 -13.03
C LYS A 27 -11.66 -7.48 -14.52
N ALA A 28 -11.20 -6.38 -15.10
CA ALA A 28 -11.37 -6.10 -16.52
C ALA A 28 -10.58 -7.08 -17.40
N CYS A 29 -9.33 -7.40 -17.04
CA CYS A 29 -8.48 -8.37 -17.72
C CYS A 29 -9.06 -9.79 -17.66
N VAL A 30 -9.53 -10.22 -16.48
CA VAL A 30 -10.21 -11.52 -16.30
C VAL A 30 -11.45 -11.60 -17.20
N LYS A 31 -12.30 -10.56 -17.21
CA LYS A 31 -13.50 -10.52 -18.05
C LYS A 31 -13.15 -10.56 -19.55
N ALA A 32 -12.02 -9.97 -19.94
CA ALA A 32 -11.55 -9.93 -21.32
C ALA A 32 -10.76 -11.18 -21.76
N GLY A 33 -10.55 -12.16 -20.88
CA GLY A 33 -9.75 -13.36 -21.19
C GLY A 33 -8.25 -13.08 -21.36
N LYS A 34 -7.75 -11.97 -20.81
CA LYS A 34 -6.35 -11.54 -20.90
C LYS A 34 -5.56 -12.11 -19.71
N SER A 35 -5.16 -13.38 -19.80
CA SER A 35 -4.53 -14.10 -18.68
C SER A 35 -3.23 -13.47 -18.20
N ASN A 36 -2.32 -13.12 -19.12
CA ASN A 36 -1.00 -12.57 -18.76
C ASN A 36 -1.11 -11.17 -18.11
N GLU A 37 -2.08 -10.37 -18.54
CA GLU A 37 -2.42 -9.08 -17.91
C GLU A 37 -3.02 -9.29 -16.52
N ALA A 38 -3.92 -10.27 -16.37
CA ALA A 38 -4.53 -10.60 -15.08
C ALA A 38 -3.47 -11.08 -14.07
N ASP A 39 -2.56 -11.97 -14.47
CA ASP A 39 -1.46 -12.44 -13.62
C ASP A 39 -0.54 -11.30 -13.17
N ARG A 40 -0.24 -10.35 -14.07
CA ARG A 40 0.53 -9.15 -13.72
C ARG A 40 -0.20 -8.29 -12.69
N CYS A 41 -1.50 -8.09 -12.87
CA CYS A 41 -2.29 -7.33 -11.90
C CYS A 41 -2.36 -8.04 -10.54
N GLU A 42 -2.44 -9.37 -10.51
CA GLU A 42 -2.43 -10.16 -9.28
C GLU A 42 -1.10 -10.03 -8.52
N ILE A 43 0.02 -10.14 -9.23
CA ILE A 43 1.36 -9.93 -8.66
C ILE A 43 1.47 -8.51 -8.09
N GLU A 44 1.02 -7.50 -8.83
CA GLU A 44 1.05 -6.11 -8.38
C GLU A 44 0.19 -5.88 -7.14
N LEU A 45 -1.02 -6.45 -7.09
CA LEU A 45 -1.88 -6.39 -5.90
C LEU A 45 -1.20 -6.97 -4.66
N SER A 46 -0.52 -8.11 -4.81
CA SER A 46 0.25 -8.74 -3.72
C SER A 46 1.43 -7.86 -3.27
N ASN A 47 2.13 -7.24 -4.20
CA ASN A 47 3.23 -6.31 -3.91
C ASN A 47 2.74 -5.07 -3.16
N VAL A 48 1.61 -4.49 -3.59
CA VAL A 48 0.98 -3.34 -2.93
C VAL A 48 0.55 -3.69 -1.51
N ASP A 49 -0.04 -4.87 -1.30
CA ASP A 49 -0.40 -5.33 0.05
C ASP A 49 0.80 -5.48 0.97
N ARG A 50 1.90 -6.03 0.45
CA ARG A 50 3.16 -6.10 1.19
C ARG A 50 3.72 -4.72 1.52
N ALA A 51 3.70 -3.78 0.57
CA ALA A 51 4.19 -2.42 0.77
C ALA A 51 3.38 -1.67 1.83
N VAL A 52 2.05 -1.74 1.76
CA VAL A 52 1.14 -1.14 2.76
C VAL A 52 1.41 -1.73 4.15
N PHE A 53 1.59 -3.05 4.26
CA PHE A 53 1.89 -3.70 5.53
C PHE A 53 3.20 -3.18 6.16
N GLU A 54 4.29 -3.10 5.39
CA GLU A 54 5.56 -2.60 5.91
C GLU A 54 5.51 -1.10 6.27
N LEU A 55 4.75 -0.28 5.52
CA LEU A 55 4.54 1.13 5.86
C LEU A 55 3.70 1.30 7.14
N MET A 56 2.66 0.49 7.33
CA MET A 56 1.87 0.48 8.57
C MET A 56 2.75 0.11 9.78
N LYS A 57 3.64 -0.88 9.62
CA LYS A 57 4.63 -1.25 10.63
C LYS A 57 5.63 -0.13 10.90
N LEU A 58 6.10 0.56 9.88
CA LEU A 58 6.98 1.74 10.03
C LEU A 58 6.27 2.87 10.78
N LYS A 59 5.03 3.20 10.40
CA LYS A 59 4.20 4.20 11.09
C LYS A 59 4.06 3.87 12.58
N SER A 60 3.75 2.62 12.92
CA SER A 60 3.65 2.16 14.32
C SER A 60 4.95 2.38 15.10
N LYS A 61 6.10 2.06 14.50
CA LYS A 61 7.42 2.32 15.10
C LYS A 61 7.69 3.81 15.31
N LEU A 62 7.35 4.66 14.33
CA LEU A 62 7.55 6.12 14.43
C LEU A 62 6.71 6.74 15.56
N VAL A 63 5.44 6.33 15.69
CA VAL A 63 4.55 6.76 16.78
C VAL A 63 5.12 6.34 18.14
N THR A 64 5.57 5.08 18.24
CA THR A 64 6.12 4.54 19.50
C THR A 64 7.43 5.23 19.90
N ALA A 65 8.31 5.52 18.94
CA ALA A 65 9.55 6.24 19.20
C ALA A 65 9.29 7.69 19.63
N GLY A 66 8.27 8.35 19.05
CA GLY A 66 7.88 9.71 19.44
C GLY A 66 7.30 9.79 20.84
N ALA A 67 6.54 8.79 21.26
CA ALA A 67 6.03 8.70 22.63
C ALA A 67 7.15 8.57 23.68
N LYS A 68 8.28 7.90 23.34
CA LYS A 68 9.40 7.68 24.27
C LYS A 68 10.41 8.83 24.34
N GLY A 69 10.42 9.75 23.37
CA GLY A 69 11.34 10.90 23.34
C GLY A 69 10.76 12.18 23.93
N SER A 70 9.58 12.10 24.55
CA SER A 70 8.84 13.24 25.11
C SER A 70 8.94 13.33 26.64
N GLU A 71 9.86 12.59 27.26
CA GLU A 71 10.21 12.65 28.69
C GLU A 71 11.53 13.38 28.92
#